data_AF-A0A0L0QP38-F1
#
_entry.id   AF-A0A0L0QP38-F1
#
_cell.length_a   1.000
_cell.length_b   1.000
_cell.length_c   1.000
_cell.angle_alpha   90.00
_cell.angle_beta   90.00
_cell.angle_gamma   90.00
#
_symmetry.space_group_name_H-M   'P 1'
#
loop_
_entity.id
_entity.type
_entity.pdbx_description
1 polymer ?
#
loop_
_entity_poly.entity_id
_entity_poly.type
_entity_poly.pdbx_seq_one_letter_code
_entity_poly.pdbx_strand_id
1 'polypeptide(L)' 'MFSSIGFPGLILILTIALVIFGPKKLPEIGKAAGETLKEFKNSANDLTSDARDEFKETKELITDKKSDF' A
#
# COMPACT_ATOMS: atom_id res chain seq x y z
N MET A 1 -13.80 0.56 33.05
CA MET A 1 -14.26 1.96 32.97
C MET A 1 -13.78 2.69 31.71
N PHE A 2 -12.66 2.29 31.07
CA PHE A 2 -12.21 2.89 29.79
C PHE A 2 -12.70 2.17 28.53
N SER A 3 -13.14 0.89 28.59
CA SER A 3 -13.64 0.17 27.40
C SER A 3 -15.00 0.65 26.86
N SER A 4 -15.72 1.51 27.58
CA SER A 4 -16.93 2.19 27.07
C SER A 4 -16.60 3.47 26.28
N ILE A 5 -15.34 3.89 26.30
CA ILE A 5 -14.81 4.98 25.46
C ILE A 5 -14.53 4.38 24.08
N GLY A 6 -15.60 4.05 23.36
CA GLY A 6 -15.51 3.61 21.97
C GLY A 6 -15.23 4.80 21.04
N PHE A 7 -15.93 4.81 19.92
CA PHE A 7 -15.87 5.89 18.93
C PHE A 7 -15.95 7.34 19.51
N PRO A 8 -16.74 7.63 20.55
CA PRO A 8 -16.79 8.98 21.14
C PRO A 8 -15.45 9.49 21.70
N GLY A 9 -14.62 8.62 22.28
CA GLY A 9 -13.32 9.03 22.81
C GLY A 9 -12.29 9.28 21.72
N LEU A 10 -12.34 8.49 20.65
CA LEU A 10 -11.50 8.73 19.48
C LEU A 10 -11.76 10.12 18.89
N ILE A 11 -13.03 10.53 18.82
CA ILE A 11 -13.43 11.88 18.38
C ILE A 11 -12.89 12.97 19.29
N LEU A 12 -12.91 12.77 20.62
CA LEU A 12 -12.35 13.74 21.56
C LEU A 12 -10.83 13.93 21.34
N ILE A 13 -10.10 12.81 21.21
CA ILE A 13 -8.65 12.83 20.94
C ILE A 13 -8.38 13.51 19.60
N LEU A 14 -9.12 13.14 18.54
CA LEU A 14 -9.01 13.76 17.23
C LEU A 14 -9.28 15.27 17.30
N THR A 15 -10.30 15.70 18.03
CA THR A 15 -10.62 17.12 18.17
C THR A 15 -9.46 17.90 18.79
N ILE A 16 -8.87 17.39 19.88
CA ILE A 16 -7.69 18.02 20.50
C ILE A 16 -6.50 18.05 19.53
N ALA A 17 -6.24 16.94 18.84
CA ALA A 17 -5.19 16.87 17.84
C ALA A 17 -5.44 17.87 16.69
N LEU A 18 -6.68 18.03 16.24
CA LEU A 18 -7.06 18.98 15.19
C LEU A 18 -6.97 20.43 15.64
N VAL A 19 -7.15 20.74 16.93
CA VAL A 19 -6.92 22.10 17.44
C VAL A 19 -5.43 22.44 17.41
N ILE A 20 -4.55 21.48 17.73
CA ILE A 20 -3.09 21.68 17.73
C ILE A 20 -2.53 21.71 16.31
N PHE A 21 -2.87 20.72 15.49
CA PHE A 21 -2.31 20.54 14.15
C PHE A 21 -3.12 21.23 13.05
N GLY A 22 -4.42 21.46 13.28
CA GLY A 22 -5.36 21.99 12.29
C GLY A 22 -6.05 20.89 11.44
N PRO A 23 -7.34 21.05 11.10
CA PRO A 23 -8.11 20.06 10.30
C PRO A 23 -7.57 19.84 8.88
N LYS A 24 -6.81 20.80 8.34
CA LYS A 24 -6.23 20.70 6.99
C LYS A 24 -4.94 19.88 6.94
N LYS A 25 -4.21 19.74 8.06
CA LYS A 25 -2.91 19.05 8.06
C LYS A 25 -3.02 17.54 7.95
N LEU A 26 -4.04 16.93 8.57
CA LEU A 26 -4.25 15.48 8.45
C LEU A 26 -4.54 15.05 6.98
N PRO A 27 -5.45 15.69 6.23
CA PRO A 27 -5.64 15.42 4.81
C PRO A 27 -4.41 15.69 3.95
N GLU A 28 -3.67 16.76 4.24
CA GLU A 28 -2.45 17.14 3.51
C GLU A 28 -1.36 16.07 3.64
N ILE A 29 -1.10 15.60 4.86
CA ILE A 29 -0.16 14.51 5.14
C ILE A 29 -0.64 13.21 4.49
N GLY A 30 -1.93 12.90 4.61
CA GLY A 30 -2.52 11.71 3.99
C GLY A 30 -2.41 11.71 2.47
N LYS A 31 -2.56 12.88 1.84
CA LYS A 31 -2.39 13.03 0.39
C LYS A 31 -0.93 12.82 -0.02
N ALA A 32 0.01 13.46 0.65
CA ALA A 32 1.44 13.31 0.38
C ALA A 32 1.92 11.85 0.58
N ALA A 33 1.56 11.25 1.71
CA ALA A 33 1.87 9.85 1.99
C ALA A 33 1.17 8.91 1.00
N GLY A 34 -0.07 9.19 0.61
CA GLY A 34 -0.83 8.42 -0.37
C GLY A 34 -0.20 8.45 -1.76
N GLU A 35 0.34 9.59 -2.19
CA GLU A 35 1.09 9.73 -3.44
C GLU A 35 2.36 8.87 -3.41
N THR A 36 3.15 8.94 -2.32
CA THR A 36 4.33 8.08 -2.14
C THR A 36 3.97 6.58 -2.15
N LEU A 37 2.93 6.19 -1.41
CA LEU A 37 2.48 4.79 -1.36
C LEU A 37 1.95 4.31 -2.71
N LYS A 38 1.31 5.19 -3.49
CA LYS A 38 0.82 4.87 -4.83
C LYS A 38 1.98 4.62 -5.80
N GLU A 39 3.00 5.47 -5.76
CA GLU A 39 4.22 5.28 -6.56
C GLU A 39 4.95 4.00 -6.15
N PHE A 40 5.15 3.79 -4.85
CA PHE A 40 5.77 2.57 -4.33
C PHE A 40 5.03 1.30 -4.77
N LYS A 41 3.69 1.30 -4.69
CA LYS A 41 2.85 0.18 -5.16
C LYS A 41 3.02 -0.06 -6.65
N ASN A 42 3.07 1.00 -7.47
CA ASN A 42 3.25 0.87 -8.91
C ASN A 42 4.63 0.27 -9.23
N SER A 43 5.70 0.82 -8.66
CA SER A 43 7.05 0.27 -8.83
C SER A 43 7.18 -1.17 -8.34
N ALA A 44 6.55 -1.52 -7.21
CA ALA A 44 6.53 -2.89 -6.71
C ALA A 44 5.78 -3.84 -7.66
N ASN A 45 4.70 -3.38 -8.29
CA ASN A 45 3.96 -4.17 -9.28
C ASN A 45 4.76 -4.35 -10.57
N ASP A 46 5.47 -3.33 -11.04
CA ASP A 46 6.30 -3.42 -12.24
C ASP A 46 7.41 -4.47 -12.02
N LEU A 47 8.12 -4.39 -10.88
CA LEU A 47 9.14 -5.38 -10.51
C LEU A 47 8.58 -6.80 -10.38
N THR A 48 7.36 -6.96 -9.86
CA THR A 48 6.75 -8.29 -9.74
C THR A 48 6.26 -8.83 -11.09
N SER A 49 5.87 -7.96 -12.02
CA SER A 49 5.43 -8.34 -13.35
C SER A 49 6.61 -8.79 -14.20
N ASP A 50 7.70 -8.01 -14.21
CA ASP A 50 8.93 -8.34 -14.93
C ASP A 50 9.49 -9.71 -14.48
N ALA A 51 9.54 -9.94 -13.16
CA ALA A 51 9.95 -11.23 -12.62
C ALA A 51 9.00 -12.37 -13.07
N ARG A 52 7.68 -12.14 -13.03
CA ARG A 52 6.70 -13.16 -13.47
C ARG A 52 6.82 -13.49 -14.94
N ASP A 53 7.09 -12.50 -15.79
CA ASP A 53 7.20 -12.68 -17.22
C ASP A 53 8.50 -13.44 -17.58
N GLU A 54 9.64 -13.13 -16.93
CA GLU A 54 10.88 -13.91 -17.06
C GLU A 54 10.72 -15.38 -16.60
N PHE A 55 10.03 -15.60 -15.46
CA PHE A 55 9.75 -16.95 -14.97
C PHE A 55 8.81 -17.73 -15.89
N LYS A 56 7.89 -17.05 -16.58
CA LYS A 56 6.94 -17.68 -17.52
C LYS A 56 7.63 -18.06 -18.82
N GLU A 57 8.47 -17.19 -19.37
CA GLU A 57 9.28 -17.45 -20.57
C GLU A 57 10.29 -18.58 -20.33
N THR A 58 11.01 -18.55 -19.20
CA THR A 58 11.93 -19.63 -18.82
C THR A 58 11.20 -20.97 -18.67
N LYS A 59 9.98 -20.97 -18.14
CA LYS A 59 9.18 -22.20 -17.97
C LYS A 59 8.67 -22.76 -19.30
N GLU A 60 8.25 -21.90 -20.24
CA GLU A 60 7.87 -22.32 -21.60
C GLU A 60 9.07 -22.93 -22.35
N LEU A 61 10.26 -22.31 -22.28
CA LEU A 61 11.48 -22.81 -22.91
C LEU A 61 11.92 -24.18 -22.36
N ILE A 62 11.70 -24.45 -21.07
CA ILE A 62 12.00 -25.75 -20.44
C ILE A 62 10.94 -26.81 -20.80
N THR A 63 9.68 -26.41 -20.98
CA THR A 63 8.60 -27.32 -21.38
C THR A 63 8.74 -27.76 -22.83
N ASP A 64 9.06 -26.86 -23.76
CA ASP A 64 9.29 -27.22 -25.18
C ASP A 64 10.55 -28.06 -25.38
N LYS A 65 11.63 -27.81 -24.64
CA LYS A 65 12.84 -28.66 -24.74
C LYS A 65 12.65 -30.10 -24.27
N LYS A 66 11.59 -30.38 -23.51
CA LYS A 66 11.31 -31.71 -22.94
C LYS A 66 10.40 -32.56 -23.83
N SER A 67 9.76 -31.98 -24.85
CA SER A 67 8.95 -32.73 -25.83
C SER A 67 9.78 -33.31 -26.98
N ASP A 68 10.99 -32.79 -27.20
CA ASP A 68 11.85 -33.17 -28.33
C ASP A 68 12.92 -34.24 -27.97
N PHE A 69 12.96 -34.69 -26.71
CA PHE A 69 13.78 -35.80 -26.19
C PHE A 69 12.90 -36.97 -25.75
#